data_AF-A0A2U8WHW0-F1
#
_entry.id   AF-A0A2U8WHW0-F1
#
_cell.length_a   1.000
_cell.length_b   1.000
_cell.length_c   1.000
_cell.angle_alpha   90.00
_cell.angle_beta   90.00
_cell.angle_gamma   90.00
#
_symmetry.space_group_name_H-M   'P 1'
#
loop_
_entity.id
_entity.type
_entity.pdbx_description
1 polymer ?
#
loop_
_entity_poly.entity_id
_entity_poly.type
_entity_poly.pdbx_seq_one_letter_code
_entity_poly.pdbx_strand_id
1 'polypeptide(L)'
;MRRKPVTRRKPVIRRALAVLLGSSAVALAAGAALAQPASSDLVEKGRYLATAGDCVACHTAPGGKPYAGGLYINFPGGIGKLATPNITPDKETGIGNWSDDDFKRAMHEGITKNGSYLYPAFPFPWYTRLTDDDVRAIKAYLFSLEPVNAPRKPADIAFPFSIRDGLLAWRLAFFTEGRFKPDPKASEQVNRGAYLVEGPGHCGACHNGSKLVGASQWSGYLEGGTIDGWYAPNLSGDDKEGLGLWSEDQLFTYLKTGAAPGRAGVVAGPMRQVIEESLSKMSDGDVRAIAAYLKTLAPKPTYTPDVKSDFKQASSAPGADVYLNRCVACHRPDGQGMPGAIPALAGNGAVLAKGPETVIRVILGGLDAKGEYAAMPAVGVGMSDADVAAVTNYVRQTFGNQAPPTAEPGQVASLRAETQTMLAGNAPCETVSNPTLAEALKTADAAGQLKDLKAEQMLPRIATLLPAVRQAAPQASSAELVNGLTATFCQVADRNATGLDWPTTLGSFAGVVYGQIKTPNRAEK
;
A
#
# COMPACT_ATOMS: atom_id res chain seq x y z
N MET A 1 -74.31 -92.34 -15.59
CA MET A 1 -73.51 -92.83 -16.73
C MET A 1 -72.10 -92.23 -16.70
N ARG A 2 -71.09 -93.10 -16.82
CA ARG A 2 -69.71 -92.91 -17.33
C ARG A 2 -68.94 -91.58 -17.10
N ARG A 3 -67.94 -91.72 -16.22
CA ARG A 3 -66.52 -91.24 -16.23
C ARG A 3 -65.96 -90.49 -17.47
N LYS A 4 -65.03 -89.56 -17.14
CA LYS A 4 -63.70 -89.21 -17.75
C LYS A 4 -63.67 -88.18 -18.92
N PRO A 5 -62.50 -87.61 -19.31
CA PRO A 5 -61.24 -87.33 -18.57
C PRO A 5 -60.49 -86.00 -18.93
N VAL A 6 -59.55 -85.67 -18.04
CA VAL A 6 -58.18 -85.09 -18.21
C VAL A 6 -57.60 -84.94 -19.63
N THR A 7 -56.95 -83.81 -19.94
CA THR A 7 -55.61 -83.80 -20.61
C THR A 7 -54.70 -82.65 -20.14
N ARG A 8 -53.42 -82.99 -19.98
CA ARG A 8 -52.26 -82.17 -19.57
C ARG A 8 -51.70 -81.35 -20.73
N ARG A 9 -51.08 -80.19 -20.44
CA ARG A 9 -49.76 -79.79 -20.98
C ARG A 9 -48.96 -78.97 -19.94
N LYS A 10 -47.68 -79.27 -19.80
CA LYS A 10 -46.58 -78.54 -19.11
C LYS A 10 -45.49 -78.28 -20.18
N PRO A 11 -44.34 -77.64 -19.89
CA PRO A 11 -44.04 -76.42 -19.14
C PRO A 11 -43.06 -75.49 -19.92
N VAL A 12 -42.90 -74.19 -19.58
CA VAL A 12 -41.61 -73.49 -19.79
C VAL A 12 -41.38 -72.45 -18.69
N ILE A 13 -40.14 -72.44 -18.22
CA ILE A 13 -39.48 -71.71 -17.15
C ILE A 13 -39.18 -70.25 -17.56
N ARG A 14 -39.33 -69.28 -16.64
CA ARG A 14 -38.28 -68.30 -16.28
C ARG A 14 -38.69 -67.41 -15.09
N ARG A 15 -37.68 -67.15 -14.26
CA ARG A 15 -37.67 -66.54 -12.92
C ARG A 15 -37.97 -65.05 -12.93
N ALA A 16 -38.62 -64.54 -11.88
CA ALA A 16 -38.18 -63.34 -11.15
C ALA A 16 -38.86 -63.30 -9.77
N LEU A 17 -38.04 -63.16 -8.74
CA LEU A 17 -38.40 -63.13 -7.32
C LEU A 17 -38.30 -61.69 -6.82
N ALA A 18 -39.13 -61.36 -5.82
CA ALA A 18 -38.95 -60.34 -4.79
C ALA A 18 -39.34 -58.88 -5.12
N VAL A 19 -40.53 -58.51 -4.65
CA VAL A 19 -40.81 -57.17 -4.10
C VAL A 19 -41.62 -57.39 -2.83
N LEU A 20 -41.05 -57.02 -1.67
CA LEU A 20 -41.75 -56.59 -0.45
C LEU A 20 -40.70 -56.34 0.64
N LEU A 21 -40.37 -55.06 0.86
CA LEU A 21 -39.96 -54.43 2.12
C LEU A 21 -39.26 -53.11 1.81
N GLY A 22 -39.92 -51.98 2.06
CA GLY A 22 -39.35 -50.66 1.80
C GLY A 22 -40.26 -49.49 2.18
N SER A 23 -40.90 -49.54 3.35
CA SER A 23 -41.73 -48.44 3.87
C SER A 23 -41.17 -47.95 5.22
N SER A 24 -40.00 -47.31 5.25
CA SER A 24 -39.45 -46.62 6.44
C SER A 24 -38.29 -45.65 6.12
N ALA A 25 -38.31 -44.91 5.01
CA ALA A 25 -37.20 -44.01 4.67
C ALA A 25 -37.60 -42.72 3.94
N VAL A 26 -38.70 -42.05 4.32
CA VAL A 26 -39.11 -40.76 3.71
C VAL A 26 -39.33 -39.63 4.73
N ALA A 27 -38.82 -39.75 5.96
CA ALA A 27 -38.95 -38.71 6.98
C ALA A 27 -37.62 -38.13 7.52
N LEU A 28 -36.49 -38.38 6.85
CA LEU A 28 -35.17 -37.87 7.27
C LEU A 28 -34.38 -37.12 6.18
N ALA A 29 -35.04 -36.67 5.11
CA ALA A 29 -34.38 -35.97 4.00
C ALA A 29 -34.78 -34.49 3.85
N ALA A 30 -35.37 -33.87 4.87
CA ALA A 30 -35.78 -32.45 4.85
C ALA A 30 -35.03 -31.56 5.86
N GLY A 31 -33.98 -32.07 6.53
CA GLY A 31 -33.26 -31.34 7.58
C GLY A 31 -31.80 -30.97 7.28
N ALA A 32 -31.26 -31.32 6.10
CA ALA A 32 -29.83 -31.24 5.81
C ALA A 32 -29.44 -30.17 4.77
N ALA A 33 -30.21 -29.09 4.64
CA ALA A 33 -29.96 -28.05 3.64
C ALA A 33 -29.77 -26.62 4.20
N LEU A 34 -29.60 -26.41 5.52
CA LEU A 34 -29.49 -25.05 6.09
C LEU A 34 -28.45 -24.84 7.21
N ALA A 35 -27.39 -25.65 7.32
CA ALA A 35 -26.41 -25.46 8.40
C ALA A 35 -24.93 -25.63 7.98
N GLN A 36 -24.43 -24.69 7.18
CA GLN A 36 -23.17 -23.96 7.43
C GLN A 36 -22.97 -22.88 6.34
N PRO A 37 -22.85 -21.58 6.72
CA PRO A 37 -21.58 -20.86 6.47
C PRO A 37 -21.24 -19.74 7.49
N ALA A 38 -21.92 -19.64 8.64
CA ALA A 38 -21.67 -18.52 9.57
C ALA A 38 -20.21 -18.40 10.05
N SER A 39 -19.44 -19.51 10.11
CA SER A 39 -18.02 -19.47 10.44
C SER A 39 -17.11 -19.11 9.26
N SER A 40 -17.44 -19.54 8.03
CA SER A 40 -16.65 -19.18 6.83
C SER A 40 -16.87 -17.73 6.43
N ASP A 41 -18.12 -17.26 6.50
CA ASP A 41 -18.48 -15.88 6.15
C ASP A 41 -17.92 -14.89 7.18
N LEU A 42 -17.93 -15.26 8.47
CA LEU A 42 -17.32 -14.45 9.53
C LEU A 42 -15.79 -14.35 9.36
N VAL A 43 -15.13 -15.46 9.03
CA VAL A 43 -13.68 -15.48 8.77
C VAL A 43 -13.35 -14.66 7.52
N GLU A 44 -14.14 -14.77 6.45
CA GLU A 44 -13.90 -13.99 5.23
C GLU A 44 -14.15 -12.49 5.47
N LYS A 45 -15.22 -12.13 6.18
CA LYS A 45 -15.46 -10.75 6.64
C LYS A 45 -14.28 -10.24 7.48
N GLY A 46 -13.75 -11.09 8.36
CA GLY A 46 -12.57 -10.80 9.17
C GLY A 46 -11.31 -10.57 8.34
N ARG A 47 -11.07 -11.43 7.33
CA ARG A 47 -9.97 -11.29 6.36
C ARG A 47 -10.08 -9.97 5.62
N TYR A 48 -11.27 -9.63 5.16
CA TYR A 48 -11.54 -8.37 4.47
C TYR A 48 -11.25 -7.15 5.35
N LEU A 49 -11.73 -7.16 6.59
CA LEU A 49 -11.52 -6.05 7.54
C LEU A 49 -10.07 -5.94 8.02
N ALA A 50 -9.38 -7.06 8.23
CA ALA A 50 -7.95 -7.07 8.55
C ALA A 50 -7.11 -6.53 7.38
N THR A 51 -7.55 -6.78 6.14
CA THR A 51 -6.97 -6.19 4.92
C THR A 51 -7.22 -4.69 4.89
N ALA A 52 -8.49 -4.25 5.03
CA ALA A 52 -8.84 -2.83 5.04
C ALA A 52 -8.15 -2.04 6.18
N GLY A 53 -7.95 -2.69 7.32
CA GLY A 53 -7.22 -2.18 8.48
C GLY A 53 -5.69 -2.19 8.35
N ASP A 54 -5.16 -2.71 7.24
CA ASP A 54 -3.74 -2.80 6.95
C ASP A 54 -2.94 -3.57 8.01
N CYS A 55 -3.56 -4.58 8.63
CA CYS A 55 -2.97 -5.32 9.75
C CYS A 55 -1.68 -6.04 9.34
N VAL A 56 -1.64 -6.60 8.12
CA VAL A 56 -0.49 -7.35 7.61
C VAL A 56 0.74 -6.47 7.41
N ALA A 57 0.56 -5.21 6.98
CA ALA A 57 1.65 -4.27 6.76
C ALA A 57 2.41 -3.95 8.05
N CYS A 58 1.69 -3.81 9.17
CA CYS A 58 2.29 -3.56 10.47
C CYS A 58 2.80 -4.85 11.14
N HIS A 59 2.06 -5.95 11.03
CA HIS A 59 2.36 -7.19 11.75
C HIS A 59 3.17 -8.20 10.94
N THR A 60 3.95 -7.75 9.95
CA THR A 60 4.85 -8.62 9.18
C THR A 60 6.19 -7.92 8.98
N ALA A 61 7.27 -8.49 9.51
CA ALA A 61 8.61 -8.00 9.21
C ALA A 61 9.02 -8.31 7.75
N PRO A 62 9.93 -7.54 7.14
CA PRO A 62 10.52 -7.90 5.85
C PRO A 62 11.12 -9.32 5.88
N GLY A 63 10.70 -10.18 4.94
CA GLY A 63 11.08 -11.60 4.89
C GLY A 63 10.51 -12.48 6.02
N GLY A 64 9.64 -11.91 6.88
CA GLY A 64 8.98 -12.62 7.97
C GLY A 64 7.71 -13.37 7.54
N LYS A 65 7.19 -14.21 8.44
CA LYS A 65 5.88 -14.84 8.26
C LYS A 65 4.76 -13.79 8.46
N PRO A 66 3.68 -13.82 7.65
CA PRO A 66 2.55 -12.91 7.80
C PRO A 66 1.99 -12.92 9.24
N TYR A 67 1.65 -11.74 9.76
CA TYR A 67 1.05 -11.53 11.10
C TYR A 67 1.92 -11.90 12.31
N ALA A 68 3.15 -12.39 12.09
CA ALA A 68 4.08 -12.78 13.16
C ALA A 68 4.79 -11.60 13.85
N GLY A 69 4.51 -10.37 13.45
CA GLY A 69 5.09 -9.14 14.00
C GLY A 69 6.55 -8.92 13.58
N GLY A 70 7.26 -8.12 14.38
CA GLY A 70 8.70 -7.92 14.26
C GLY A 70 9.15 -6.77 13.36
N LEU A 71 8.21 -5.99 12.82
CA LEU A 71 8.46 -4.71 12.15
C LEU A 71 8.74 -3.64 13.22
N TYR A 72 9.75 -2.78 13.00
CA TYR A 72 10.01 -1.65 13.88
C TYR A 72 9.31 -0.39 13.37
N ILE A 73 8.50 0.23 14.22
CA ILE A 73 7.93 1.56 14.02
C ILE A 73 8.83 2.55 14.74
N ASN A 74 9.42 3.49 13.99
CA ASN A 74 10.25 4.55 14.55
C ASN A 74 9.38 5.72 15.02
N PHE A 75 9.67 6.23 16.21
CA PHE A 75 9.05 7.46 16.70
C PHE A 75 10.01 8.63 16.50
N PRO A 76 9.49 9.79 16.06
CA PRO A 76 10.33 10.96 15.80
C PRO A 76 10.94 11.51 17.10
N GLY A 77 11.97 12.35 16.97
CA GLY A 77 12.49 13.17 18.08
C GLY A 77 13.19 12.39 19.19
N GLY A 78 13.77 11.23 18.89
CA GLY A 78 14.54 10.44 19.86
C GLY A 78 13.70 9.65 20.87
N ILE A 79 12.39 9.53 20.65
CA ILE A 79 11.49 8.70 21.48
C ILE A 79 11.86 7.22 21.38
N GLY A 80 12.44 6.79 20.25
CA GLY A 80 12.92 5.43 20.03
C GLY A 80 12.04 4.65 19.05
N LYS A 81 11.99 3.32 19.17
CA LYS A 81 11.30 2.42 18.25
C LYS A 81 10.52 1.32 18.95
N LEU A 82 9.41 0.91 18.34
CA LEU A 82 8.52 -0.13 18.83
C LEU A 82 8.45 -1.29 17.84
N ALA A 83 8.78 -2.49 18.29
CA ALA A 83 8.51 -3.69 17.51
C ALA A 83 7.02 -4.07 17.59
N THR A 84 6.40 -4.30 16.43
CA THR A 84 5.03 -4.80 16.33
C THR A 84 4.94 -6.23 16.86
N PRO A 85 3.89 -6.58 17.62
CA PRO A 85 3.77 -7.91 18.23
C PRO A 85 3.30 -8.96 17.21
N ASN A 86 3.51 -10.22 17.54
CA ASN A 86 2.88 -11.36 16.88
C ASN A 86 1.37 -11.38 17.22
N ILE A 87 0.51 -11.43 16.20
CA ILE A 87 -0.95 -11.48 16.35
C ILE A 87 -1.57 -12.77 15.76
N THR A 88 -0.75 -13.79 15.51
CA THR A 88 -1.22 -15.15 15.19
C THR A 88 -1.82 -15.83 16.43
N PRO A 89 -2.56 -16.95 16.29
CA PRO A 89 -3.18 -17.64 17.43
C PRO A 89 -2.18 -18.48 18.24
N ASP A 90 -0.88 -18.25 18.07
CA ASP A 90 0.14 -18.84 18.93
C ASP A 90 -0.11 -18.47 20.40
N LYS A 91 -0.06 -19.46 21.28
CA LYS A 91 -0.45 -19.30 22.70
C LYS A 91 0.66 -18.68 23.54
N GLU A 92 1.92 -18.84 23.13
CA GLU A 92 3.08 -18.40 23.90
C GLU A 92 3.50 -16.97 23.54
N THR A 93 3.59 -16.70 22.24
CA THR A 93 4.16 -15.47 21.68
C THR A 93 3.12 -14.62 20.95
N GLY A 94 1.97 -15.20 20.57
CA GLY A 94 0.87 -14.54 19.89
C GLY A 94 -0.32 -14.15 20.79
N ILE A 95 -1.49 -14.03 20.17
CA ILE A 95 -2.75 -13.66 20.86
C ILE A 95 -3.63 -14.86 21.21
N GLY A 96 -3.13 -16.10 21.07
CA GLY A 96 -3.94 -17.33 21.23
C GLY A 96 -4.61 -17.52 22.59
N ASN A 97 -4.13 -16.84 23.63
CA ASN A 97 -4.69 -16.85 24.99
C ASN A 97 -5.58 -15.63 25.30
N TRP A 98 -5.92 -14.80 24.32
CA TRP A 98 -6.77 -13.62 24.53
C TRP A 98 -8.25 -14.00 24.41
N SER A 99 -9.05 -13.63 25.41
CA SER A 99 -10.51 -13.76 25.34
C SER A 99 -11.10 -12.80 24.30
N ASP A 100 -12.38 -12.97 23.95
CA ASP A 100 -13.07 -12.04 23.03
C ASP A 100 -13.12 -10.63 23.62
N ASP A 101 -13.33 -10.52 24.93
CA ASP A 101 -13.33 -9.24 25.63
C ASP A 101 -11.94 -8.60 25.72
N ASP A 102 -10.87 -9.38 25.87
CA ASP A 102 -9.50 -8.85 25.83
C ASP A 102 -9.18 -8.25 24.47
N PHE A 103 -9.54 -8.94 23.39
CA PHE A 103 -9.32 -8.46 22.02
C PHE A 103 -10.18 -7.23 21.72
N LYS A 104 -11.47 -7.27 22.08
CA LYS A 104 -12.39 -6.15 21.94
C LYS A 104 -11.91 -4.91 22.69
N ARG A 105 -11.49 -5.07 23.94
CA ARG A 105 -10.95 -4.00 24.76
C ARG A 105 -9.65 -3.43 24.18
N ALA A 106 -8.76 -4.27 23.63
CA ALA A 106 -7.58 -3.75 22.94
C ALA A 106 -7.96 -2.92 21.70
N MET A 107 -8.84 -3.44 20.84
CA MET A 107 -9.26 -2.75 19.61
C MET A 107 -9.98 -1.43 19.88
N HIS A 108 -10.93 -1.39 20.82
CA HIS A 108 -11.72 -0.19 21.09
C HIS A 108 -11.06 0.78 22.05
N GLU A 109 -10.30 0.28 23.02
CA GLU A 109 -9.81 1.07 24.14
C GLU A 109 -8.29 1.10 24.23
N GLY A 110 -7.54 0.34 23.43
CA GLY A 110 -6.09 0.32 23.53
C GLY A 110 -5.58 -0.27 24.85
N ILE A 111 -6.32 -1.19 25.47
CA ILE A 111 -5.93 -1.82 26.74
C ILE A 111 -5.68 -3.31 26.52
N THR A 112 -4.50 -3.76 26.91
CA THR A 112 -4.06 -5.16 26.76
C THR A 112 -4.81 -6.13 27.69
N LYS A 113 -4.61 -7.45 27.49
CA LYS A 113 -5.16 -8.50 28.37
C LYS A 113 -4.81 -8.35 29.85
N ASN A 114 -3.67 -7.72 30.18
CA ASN A 114 -3.22 -7.52 31.56
C ASN A 114 -3.57 -6.14 32.13
N GLY A 115 -4.36 -5.34 31.42
CA GLY A 115 -4.79 -4.01 31.86
C GLY A 115 -3.81 -2.88 31.53
N SER A 116 -2.63 -3.15 30.96
CA SER A 116 -1.70 -2.09 30.56
C SER A 116 -2.14 -1.38 29.27
N TYR A 117 -1.86 -0.07 29.17
CA TYR A 117 -2.14 0.74 28.00
C TYR A 117 -1.21 0.42 26.81
N LEU A 118 -1.79 0.36 25.62
CA LEU A 118 -1.07 0.29 24.35
C LEU A 118 -0.61 1.68 23.94
N TYR A 119 0.59 1.76 23.35
CA TYR A 119 1.02 2.97 22.66
C TYR A 119 0.07 3.25 21.48
N PRO A 120 -0.27 4.51 21.22
CA PRO A 120 -1.23 4.87 20.18
C PRO A 120 -0.66 4.74 18.75
N ALA A 121 0.53 4.14 18.61
CA ALA A 121 0.98 3.52 17.36
C ALA A 121 0.08 2.34 16.95
N PHE A 122 -0.53 1.66 17.92
CA PHE A 122 -1.67 0.81 17.65
C PHE A 122 -2.90 1.73 17.45
N PRO A 123 -3.58 1.72 16.28
CA PRO A 123 -4.54 2.76 15.91
C PRO A 123 -5.93 2.57 16.57
N PHE A 124 -5.95 2.26 17.87
CA PHE A 124 -7.18 2.20 18.67
C PHE A 124 -8.00 3.49 18.69
N PRO A 125 -7.44 4.72 18.55
CA PRO A 125 -8.25 5.93 18.39
C PRO A 125 -9.16 5.94 17.16
N TRP A 126 -8.89 5.07 16.18
CA TRP A 126 -9.74 4.86 15.00
C TRP A 126 -10.51 3.56 15.10
N TYR A 127 -9.87 2.46 15.51
CA TYR A 127 -10.55 1.17 15.66
C TYR A 127 -11.70 1.20 16.68
N THR A 128 -11.73 2.18 17.58
CA THR A 128 -12.89 2.46 18.43
C THR A 128 -14.22 2.60 17.65
N ARG A 129 -14.14 3.02 16.37
CA ARG A 129 -15.26 3.19 15.43
C ARG A 129 -15.81 1.88 14.86
N LEU A 130 -15.02 0.79 14.86
CA LEU A 130 -15.46 -0.53 14.38
C LEU A 130 -16.72 -0.98 15.14
N THR A 131 -17.55 -1.82 14.54
CA THR A 131 -18.63 -2.47 15.31
C THR A 131 -18.07 -3.65 16.09
N ASP A 132 -18.74 -4.05 17.17
CA ASP A 132 -18.35 -5.23 17.95
C ASP A 132 -18.34 -6.51 17.09
N ASP A 133 -19.26 -6.61 16.12
CA ASP A 133 -19.32 -7.72 15.17
C ASP A 133 -18.15 -7.71 14.18
N ASP A 134 -17.69 -6.53 13.75
CA ASP A 134 -16.50 -6.39 12.90
C ASP A 134 -15.23 -6.79 13.65
N VAL A 135 -15.11 -6.39 14.92
CA VAL A 135 -14.01 -6.79 15.79
C VAL A 135 -14.01 -8.30 16.04
N ARG A 136 -15.18 -8.91 16.25
CA ARG A 136 -15.32 -10.37 16.34
C ARG A 136 -14.90 -11.05 15.04
N ALA A 137 -15.29 -10.52 13.88
CA ALA A 137 -14.90 -11.05 12.58
C ALA A 137 -13.37 -11.03 12.39
N ILE A 138 -12.74 -9.88 12.66
CA ILE A 138 -11.27 -9.74 12.60
C ILE A 138 -10.60 -10.79 13.49
N LYS A 139 -11.07 -10.95 14.73
CA LYS A 139 -10.52 -11.96 15.64
C LYS A 139 -10.69 -13.37 15.08
N ALA A 140 -11.87 -13.72 14.56
CA ALA A 140 -12.14 -15.03 13.98
C ALA A 140 -11.16 -15.34 12.83
N TYR A 141 -10.88 -14.36 11.96
CA TYR A 141 -9.88 -14.50 10.92
C TYR A 141 -8.47 -14.70 11.48
N LEU A 142 -8.01 -13.86 12.42
CA LEU A 142 -6.68 -14.01 13.02
C LEU A 142 -6.51 -15.38 13.69
N PHE A 143 -7.58 -15.89 14.32
CA PHE A 143 -7.58 -17.21 14.95
C PHE A 143 -7.69 -18.39 13.97
N SER A 144 -7.94 -18.12 12.69
CA SER A 144 -7.89 -19.12 11.61
C SER A 144 -6.51 -19.28 10.97
N LEU A 145 -5.55 -18.39 11.29
CA LEU A 145 -4.21 -18.41 10.74
C LEU A 145 -3.35 -19.53 11.33
N GLU A 146 -2.27 -19.91 10.63
CA GLU A 146 -1.22 -20.76 11.17
C GLU A 146 -0.58 -20.09 12.40
N PRO A 147 -0.52 -20.76 13.57
CA PRO A 147 0.24 -20.27 14.71
C PRO A 147 1.72 -20.14 14.37
N VAL A 148 2.30 -18.97 14.61
CA VAL A 148 3.75 -18.76 14.45
C VAL A 148 4.34 -18.48 15.81
N ASN A 149 5.31 -19.27 16.25
CA ASN A 149 6.10 -18.94 17.44
C ASN A 149 7.13 -17.87 17.05
N ALA A 150 6.86 -16.62 17.43
CA ALA A 150 7.68 -15.46 17.14
C ALA A 150 7.73 -14.54 18.38
N PRO A 151 8.71 -14.74 19.28
CA PRO A 151 8.84 -13.93 20.47
C PRO A 151 8.96 -12.44 20.15
N ARG A 152 8.24 -11.63 20.91
CA ARG A 152 8.23 -10.18 20.71
C ARG A 152 9.63 -9.60 20.93
N LYS A 153 10.12 -8.85 19.95
CA LYS A 153 11.35 -8.05 20.10
C LYS A 153 11.12 -6.91 21.13
N PRO A 154 12.11 -6.59 21.97
CA PRO A 154 11.94 -5.53 22.97
C PRO A 154 11.63 -4.20 22.31
N ALA A 155 10.80 -3.40 22.97
CA ALA A 155 10.62 -2.00 22.60
C ALA A 155 11.84 -1.22 23.11
N ASP A 156 12.34 -0.30 22.29
CA ASP A 156 13.45 0.57 22.62
C ASP A 156 12.88 1.98 22.69
N ILE A 157 12.20 2.28 23.80
CA ILE A 157 11.52 3.56 24.03
C ILE A 157 12.27 4.29 25.13
N ALA A 158 12.67 5.53 24.85
CA ALA A 158 13.39 6.34 25.80
C ALA A 158 12.52 6.73 26.99
N PHE A 159 13.12 6.87 28.17
CA PHE A 159 12.48 7.52 29.31
C PHE A 159 12.19 9.00 28.97
N PRO A 160 11.04 9.57 29.41
CA PRO A 160 10.00 8.97 30.26
C PRO A 160 8.91 8.20 29.49
N PHE A 161 8.95 8.17 28.16
CA PHE A 161 7.92 7.56 27.32
C PHE A 161 7.80 6.04 27.50
N SER A 162 8.81 5.38 28.05
CA SER A 162 8.78 3.96 28.40
C SER A 162 7.85 3.61 29.57
N ILE A 163 7.45 4.59 30.39
CA ILE A 163 6.55 4.40 31.52
C ILE A 163 5.11 4.32 31.00
N ARG A 164 4.58 3.09 30.92
CA ARG A 164 3.23 2.84 30.36
C ARG A 164 2.11 3.59 31.08
N ASP A 165 2.20 3.80 32.38
CA ASP A 165 1.16 4.52 33.13
C ASP A 165 1.08 6.00 32.75
N GLY A 166 2.15 6.57 32.18
CA GLY A 166 2.13 7.90 31.58
C GLY A 166 1.15 8.01 30.41
N LEU A 167 0.79 6.89 29.77
CA LEU A 167 -0.23 6.86 28.72
C LEU A 167 -1.65 7.13 29.25
N LEU A 168 -1.90 7.05 30.56
CA LEU A 168 -3.18 7.47 31.13
C LEU A 168 -3.41 8.97 30.90
N ALA A 169 -2.40 9.80 31.16
CA ALA A 169 -2.50 11.24 30.93
C ALA A 169 -2.72 11.55 29.44
N TRP A 170 -1.99 10.86 28.56
CA TRP A 170 -2.20 10.96 27.11
C TRP A 170 -3.62 10.56 26.72
N ARG A 171 -4.14 9.44 27.24
CA ARG A 171 -5.48 8.93 26.96
C ARG A 171 -6.53 9.95 27.37
N LEU A 172 -6.44 10.49 28.59
CA LEU A 172 -7.39 11.48 29.09
C LEU A 172 -7.40 12.76 28.24
N ALA A 173 -6.25 13.13 27.67
CA ALA A 173 -6.14 14.30 26.83
C ALA A 173 -6.61 14.07 25.38
N PHE A 174 -6.36 12.90 24.79
CA PHE A 174 -6.44 12.72 23.33
C PHE A 174 -7.36 11.61 22.83
N PHE A 175 -7.75 10.66 23.68
CA PHE A 175 -8.59 9.54 23.27
C PHE A 175 -10.07 9.78 23.61
N THR A 176 -10.93 9.65 22.61
CA THR A 176 -12.39 9.62 22.78
C THR A 176 -12.91 8.30 22.24
N GLU A 177 -13.46 7.46 23.11
CA GLU A 177 -14.09 6.22 22.70
C GLU A 177 -15.40 6.51 21.95
N GLY A 178 -15.68 5.75 20.88
CA GLY A 178 -17.01 5.75 20.30
C GLY A 178 -17.13 4.96 19.01
N ARG A 179 -18.22 4.20 18.89
CA ARG A 179 -18.60 3.50 17.66
C ARG A 179 -18.96 4.48 16.55
N PHE A 180 -18.78 4.07 15.29
CA PHE A 180 -19.22 4.84 14.14
C PHE A 180 -20.74 5.06 14.19
N LYS A 181 -21.18 6.28 13.88
CA LYS A 181 -22.58 6.67 13.81
C LYS A 181 -22.83 7.24 12.41
N PRO A 182 -23.63 6.56 11.56
CA PRO A 182 -23.99 7.09 10.25
C PRO A 182 -24.65 8.46 10.36
N ASP A 183 -24.31 9.39 9.47
CA ASP A 183 -25.02 10.64 9.29
C ASP A 183 -26.34 10.35 8.54
N PRO A 184 -27.51 10.61 9.14
CA PRO A 184 -28.80 10.38 8.48
C PRO A 184 -29.03 11.26 7.25
N LYS A 185 -28.23 12.31 7.03
CA LYS A 185 -28.29 13.18 5.86
C LYS A 185 -27.38 12.73 4.72
N ALA A 186 -26.43 11.83 5.00
CA ALA A 186 -25.51 11.29 4.00
C ALA A 186 -26.10 10.04 3.33
N SER A 187 -25.70 9.79 2.09
CA SER A 187 -26.04 8.53 1.42
C SER A 187 -25.39 7.34 2.13
N GLU A 188 -25.90 6.14 1.90
CA GLU A 188 -25.29 4.90 2.39
C GLU A 188 -23.83 4.77 1.93
N GLN A 189 -23.55 5.12 0.67
CA GLN A 189 -22.19 5.11 0.11
C GLN A 189 -21.25 6.06 0.87
N VAL A 190 -21.69 7.29 1.16
CA VAL A 190 -20.87 8.26 1.90
C VAL A 190 -20.66 7.78 3.34
N ASN A 191 -21.69 7.25 4.00
CA ASN A 191 -21.56 6.68 5.34
C ASN A 191 -20.61 5.47 5.37
N ARG A 192 -20.64 4.63 4.33
CA ARG A 192 -19.70 3.51 4.18
C ARG A 192 -18.27 4.01 4.03
N GLY A 193 -18.06 5.04 3.22
CA GLY A 193 -16.76 5.70 3.06
C GLY A 193 -16.25 6.31 4.35
N ALA A 194 -17.11 7.03 5.06
CA ALA A 194 -16.80 7.63 6.36
C ALA A 194 -16.38 6.56 7.37
N TYR A 195 -17.13 5.46 7.47
CA TYR A 195 -16.78 4.33 8.33
C TYR A 195 -15.38 3.80 8.01
N LEU A 196 -15.06 3.58 6.73
CA LEU A 196 -13.77 3.04 6.31
C LEU A 196 -12.62 4.02 6.57
N VAL A 197 -12.80 5.31 6.28
CA VAL A 197 -11.77 6.35 6.45
C VAL A 197 -11.51 6.67 7.93
N GLU A 198 -12.57 6.72 8.74
CA GLU A 198 -12.50 7.09 10.16
C GLU A 198 -12.23 5.90 11.09
N GLY A 199 -12.50 4.68 10.64
CA GLY A 199 -12.36 3.44 11.39
C GLY A 199 -11.18 2.60 10.92
N PRO A 200 -11.42 1.48 10.21
CA PRO A 200 -10.37 0.53 9.85
C PRO A 200 -9.25 1.16 9.04
N GLY A 201 -9.53 2.02 8.06
CA GLY A 201 -8.50 2.63 7.20
C GLY A 201 -7.69 3.75 7.87
N HIS A 202 -8.13 4.24 9.05
CA HIS A 202 -7.44 5.20 9.92
C HIS A 202 -6.71 6.34 9.18
N CYS A 203 -7.26 6.88 8.09
CA CYS A 203 -6.50 7.75 7.17
C CYS A 203 -5.97 9.02 7.86
N GLY A 204 -6.71 9.51 8.85
CA GLY A 204 -6.30 10.62 9.71
C GLY A 204 -5.09 10.34 10.61
N ALA A 205 -4.60 9.09 10.70
CA ALA A 205 -3.37 8.76 11.43
C ALA A 205 -2.13 9.36 10.75
N CYS A 206 -2.13 9.40 9.41
CA CYS A 206 -1.03 9.96 8.61
C CYS A 206 -1.40 11.32 8.03
N HIS A 207 -2.62 11.48 7.51
CA HIS A 207 -3.07 12.71 6.89
C HIS A 207 -3.59 13.68 7.95
N ASN A 208 -2.70 14.24 8.76
CA ASN A 208 -3.09 15.23 9.77
C ASN A 208 -1.98 16.24 10.07
N GLY A 209 -2.37 17.42 10.55
CA GLY A 209 -1.43 18.49 10.89
C GLY A 209 -0.66 18.30 12.19
N SER A 210 -0.98 17.28 13.00
CA SER A 210 -0.34 17.04 14.29
C SER A 210 0.99 16.31 14.13
N LYS A 211 2.00 16.75 14.89
CA LYS A 211 3.23 15.97 15.09
C LYS A 211 3.13 15.01 16.28
N LEU A 212 2.01 15.00 17.01
CA LEU A 212 1.83 14.20 18.20
C LEU A 212 1.18 12.85 17.84
N VAL A 213 1.94 11.77 18.00
CA VAL A 213 1.53 10.39 17.68
C VAL A 213 0.19 10.06 18.36
N GLY A 214 -0.79 9.64 17.55
CA GLY A 214 -2.11 9.21 18.01
C GLY A 214 -3.10 10.31 18.39
N ALA A 215 -2.67 11.58 18.44
CA ALA A 215 -3.50 12.73 18.82
C ALA A 215 -4.03 13.51 17.59
N SER A 216 -4.04 12.86 16.44
CA SER A 216 -4.30 13.47 15.14
C SER A 216 -5.76 13.86 14.90
N GLN A 217 -6.69 13.37 15.72
CA GLN A 217 -8.08 13.85 15.72
C GLN A 217 -8.22 15.27 16.31
N TRP A 218 -7.24 15.75 17.09
CA TRP A 218 -7.32 17.03 17.80
C TRP A 218 -6.69 18.21 17.08
N SER A 219 -5.84 17.98 16.08
CA SER A 219 -5.26 19.08 15.29
C SER A 219 -5.05 18.67 13.85
N GLY A 220 -5.63 19.44 12.95
CA GLY A 220 -5.43 19.28 11.52
C GLY A 220 -5.98 17.97 10.94
N TYR A 221 -7.12 17.47 11.40
CA TYR A 221 -7.72 16.22 10.90
C TYR A 221 -7.94 16.27 9.38
N LEU A 222 -7.28 15.35 8.66
CA LEU A 222 -7.28 15.26 7.19
C LEU A 222 -6.66 16.46 6.46
N GLU A 223 -5.93 17.32 7.18
CA GLU A 223 -5.29 18.52 6.61
C GLU A 223 -3.85 18.24 6.13
N GLY A 224 -3.31 17.05 6.39
CA GLY A 224 -1.98 16.63 5.95
C GLY A 224 -0.83 17.03 6.89
N GLY A 225 0.28 16.30 6.80
CA GLY A 225 1.44 16.49 7.66
C GLY A 225 2.54 15.46 7.43
N THR A 226 3.64 15.59 8.17
CA THR A 226 4.83 14.76 7.96
C THR A 226 4.78 13.50 8.81
N ILE A 227 4.95 12.33 8.17
CA ILE A 227 5.05 11.01 8.80
C ILE A 227 6.27 10.27 8.24
N ASP A 228 7.16 9.80 9.12
CA ASP A 228 8.39 9.07 8.74
C ASP A 228 9.23 9.79 7.65
N GLY A 229 9.32 11.12 7.77
CA GLY A 229 10.06 11.95 6.80
C GLY A 229 9.38 12.09 5.43
N TRP A 230 8.15 11.62 5.25
CA TRP A 230 7.31 11.85 4.07
C TRP A 230 6.18 12.81 4.39
N TYR A 231 5.69 13.56 3.39
CA TYR A 231 4.53 14.41 3.57
C TYR A 231 3.26 13.70 3.10
N ALA A 232 2.35 13.42 4.03
CA ALA A 232 1.00 12.94 3.75
C ALA A 232 0.12 14.15 3.38
N PRO A 233 -0.39 14.26 2.13
CA PRO A 233 -1.05 15.46 1.65
C PRO A 233 -2.40 15.75 2.33
N ASN A 234 -2.88 16.97 2.17
CA ASN A 234 -4.21 17.40 2.59
C ASN A 234 -5.30 16.60 1.85
N LEU A 235 -6.22 15.97 2.59
CA LEU A 235 -7.32 15.20 2.02
C LEU A 235 -8.66 15.97 2.00
N SER A 236 -8.67 17.23 2.43
CA SER A 236 -9.86 18.08 2.35
C SER A 236 -10.28 18.39 0.91
N GLY A 237 -11.48 18.94 0.73
CA GLY A 237 -11.99 19.37 -0.57
C GLY A 237 -11.31 20.62 -1.15
N ASP A 238 -10.15 21.04 -0.63
CA ASP A 238 -9.41 22.19 -1.11
C ASP A 238 -8.97 22.01 -2.58
N ASP A 239 -9.15 23.07 -3.37
CA ASP A 239 -8.94 23.05 -4.83
C ASP A 239 -7.56 23.57 -5.25
N LYS A 240 -6.63 23.78 -4.30
CA LYS A 240 -5.27 24.27 -4.54
C LYS A 240 -4.20 23.25 -4.16
N GLU A 241 -4.40 22.51 -3.07
CA GLU A 241 -3.48 21.46 -2.60
C GLU A 241 -4.20 20.18 -2.13
N GLY A 242 -5.53 20.22 -1.97
CA GLY A 242 -6.34 19.10 -1.50
C GLY A 242 -6.95 18.24 -2.61
N LEU A 243 -7.91 17.39 -2.22
CA LEU A 243 -8.64 16.51 -3.13
C LEU A 243 -9.68 17.24 -3.98
N GLY A 244 -9.93 18.54 -3.77
CA GLY A 244 -10.72 19.37 -4.68
C GLY A 244 -10.12 19.42 -6.09
N LEU A 245 -8.80 19.26 -6.20
CA LEU A 245 -8.07 19.17 -7.46
C LEU A 245 -8.38 17.90 -8.28
N TRP A 246 -8.90 16.85 -7.64
CA TRP A 246 -9.01 15.51 -8.22
C TRP A 246 -10.48 15.20 -8.54
N SER A 247 -10.72 14.53 -9.66
CA SER A 247 -12.00 13.86 -9.89
C SER A 247 -12.14 12.64 -8.97
N GLU A 248 -13.37 12.21 -8.72
CA GLU A 248 -13.63 10.99 -7.95
C GLU A 248 -13.00 9.76 -8.61
N ASP A 249 -13.05 9.65 -9.95
CA ASP A 249 -12.45 8.53 -10.68
C ASP A 249 -10.92 8.54 -10.62
N GLN A 250 -10.27 9.70 -10.63
CA GLN A 250 -8.82 9.79 -10.38
C GLN A 250 -8.49 9.29 -8.97
N LEU A 251 -9.28 9.66 -7.97
CA LEU A 251 -9.07 9.22 -6.60
C LEU A 251 -9.28 7.71 -6.46
N PHE A 252 -10.37 7.17 -7.00
CA PHE A 252 -10.62 5.73 -7.06
C PHE A 252 -9.46 4.99 -7.73
N THR A 253 -9.03 5.45 -8.91
CA THR A 253 -7.93 4.83 -9.66
C THR A 253 -6.64 4.87 -8.85
N TYR A 254 -6.29 6.03 -8.27
CA TYR A 254 -5.10 6.19 -7.45
C TYR A 254 -5.12 5.24 -6.24
N LEU A 255 -6.23 5.16 -5.50
CA LEU A 255 -6.35 4.27 -4.33
C LEU A 255 -6.28 2.79 -4.71
N LYS A 256 -6.76 2.39 -5.90
CA LYS A 256 -6.68 1.01 -6.38
C LYS A 256 -5.30 0.62 -6.93
N THR A 257 -4.61 1.54 -7.59
CA THR A 257 -3.45 1.18 -8.43
C THR A 257 -2.16 1.88 -8.02
N GLY A 258 -2.22 2.91 -7.18
CA GLY A 258 -1.09 3.75 -6.81
C GLY A 258 -0.65 4.75 -7.87
N ALA A 259 -1.41 4.89 -8.96
CA ALA A 259 -1.12 5.89 -9.98
C ALA A 259 -2.40 6.34 -10.68
N ALA A 260 -2.51 7.64 -10.96
CA ALA A 260 -3.62 8.17 -11.75
C ALA A 260 -3.16 9.36 -12.60
N PRO A 261 -3.78 9.55 -13.78
CA PRO A 261 -3.38 10.59 -14.71
C PRO A 261 -3.58 12.00 -14.15
N GLY A 262 -2.82 12.95 -14.71
CA GLY A 262 -2.94 14.36 -14.36
C GLY A 262 -2.41 14.66 -12.96
N ARG A 263 -3.26 15.28 -12.13
CA ARG A 263 -2.88 15.87 -10.83
C ARG A 263 -2.56 14.87 -9.74
N ALA A 264 -3.04 13.63 -9.86
CA ALA A 264 -2.83 12.60 -8.84
C ALA A 264 -1.40 12.05 -8.85
N GLY A 265 -0.80 11.90 -10.04
CA GLY A 265 0.57 11.44 -10.19
C GLY A 265 0.75 9.97 -9.78
N VAL A 266 1.89 9.69 -9.15
CA VAL A 266 2.32 8.34 -8.73
C VAL A 266 2.55 8.34 -7.22
N VAL A 267 2.12 7.27 -6.56
CA VAL A 267 2.30 7.08 -5.12
C VAL A 267 3.79 7.02 -4.75
N ALA A 268 4.11 7.63 -3.61
CA ALA A 268 5.44 7.60 -3.01
C ALA A 268 5.35 7.27 -1.52
N GLY A 269 6.47 6.80 -0.96
CA GLY A 269 6.58 6.56 0.49
C GLY A 269 5.62 5.52 1.06
N PRO A 270 5.24 5.63 2.34
CA PRO A 270 4.41 4.66 3.05
C PRO A 270 3.03 4.42 2.42
N MET A 271 2.50 5.40 1.69
CA MET A 271 1.22 5.24 0.99
C MET A 271 1.27 4.12 -0.07
N ARG A 272 2.46 3.78 -0.60
CA ARG A 272 2.63 2.64 -1.50
C ARG A 272 2.21 1.34 -0.82
N GLN A 273 2.67 1.13 0.42
CA GLN A 273 2.35 -0.07 1.20
C GLN A 273 0.85 -0.12 1.52
N VAL A 274 0.24 1.00 1.91
CA VAL A 274 -1.22 1.08 2.16
C VAL A 274 -2.02 0.67 0.92
N ILE A 275 -1.57 1.06 -0.27
CA ILE A 275 -2.24 0.67 -1.51
C ILE A 275 -2.02 -0.81 -1.82
N GLU A 276 -0.77 -1.28 -1.77
CA GLU A 276 -0.40 -2.65 -2.15
C GLU A 276 -0.94 -3.69 -1.17
N GLU A 277 -0.96 -3.38 0.12
CA GLU A 277 -1.35 -4.33 1.17
C GLU A 277 -2.81 -4.26 1.58
N SER A 278 -3.47 -3.10 1.39
CA SER A 278 -4.87 -2.85 1.78
C SER A 278 -5.75 -2.44 0.59
N LEU A 279 -5.67 -1.19 0.13
CA LEU A 279 -6.71 -0.57 -0.71
C LEU A 279 -6.90 -1.27 -2.07
N SER A 280 -5.84 -1.73 -2.70
CA SER A 280 -5.91 -2.46 -3.98
C SER A 280 -6.66 -3.79 -3.88
N LYS A 281 -6.69 -4.40 -2.68
CA LYS A 281 -7.35 -5.68 -2.37
C LYS A 281 -8.79 -5.50 -1.88
N MET A 282 -9.22 -4.27 -1.63
CA MET A 282 -10.60 -3.96 -1.25
C MET A 282 -11.53 -4.02 -2.46
N SER A 283 -12.83 -4.18 -2.18
CA SER A 283 -13.86 -4.17 -3.23
C SER A 283 -13.93 -2.79 -3.88
N ASP A 284 -14.26 -2.75 -5.17
CA ASP A 284 -14.35 -1.47 -5.90
C ASP A 284 -15.45 -0.58 -5.31
N GLY A 285 -16.54 -1.16 -4.79
CA GLY A 285 -17.61 -0.43 -4.11
C GLY A 285 -17.11 0.30 -2.87
N ASP A 286 -16.27 -0.34 -2.05
CA ASP A 286 -15.73 0.30 -0.85
C ASP A 286 -14.66 1.36 -1.17
N VAL A 287 -13.83 1.16 -2.20
CA VAL A 287 -12.87 2.20 -2.62
C VAL A 287 -13.60 3.39 -3.23
N ARG A 288 -14.70 3.17 -3.97
CA ARG A 288 -15.59 4.25 -4.41
C ARG A 288 -16.30 4.93 -3.25
N ALA A 289 -16.70 4.19 -2.21
CA ALA A 289 -17.27 4.78 -1.00
C ALA A 289 -16.27 5.69 -0.29
N ILE A 290 -15.01 5.25 -0.13
CA ILE A 290 -13.91 6.07 0.39
C ILE A 290 -13.76 7.35 -0.44
N ALA A 291 -13.68 7.22 -1.77
CA ALA A 291 -13.55 8.37 -2.66
C ALA A 291 -14.74 9.34 -2.52
N ALA A 292 -15.97 8.82 -2.55
CA ALA A 292 -17.18 9.61 -2.40
C ALA A 292 -17.21 10.38 -1.06
N TYR A 293 -16.88 9.73 0.06
CA TYR A 293 -16.79 10.40 1.36
C TYR A 293 -15.72 11.50 1.37
N LEU A 294 -14.50 11.21 0.89
CA LEU A 294 -13.42 12.19 0.84
C LEU A 294 -13.80 13.41 -0.01
N LYS A 295 -14.58 13.21 -1.08
CA LYS A 295 -15.10 14.30 -1.92
C LYS A 295 -16.19 15.15 -1.24
N THR A 296 -16.77 14.70 -0.13
CA THR A 296 -17.70 15.52 0.68
C THR A 296 -17.00 16.46 1.67
N LEU A 297 -15.71 16.26 1.91
CA LEU A 297 -14.97 17.03 2.91
C LEU A 297 -14.88 18.51 2.52
N ALA A 298 -15.20 19.40 3.46
CA ALA A 298 -15.11 20.84 3.24
C ALA A 298 -13.65 21.24 2.92
N PRO A 299 -13.43 22.26 2.07
CA PRO A 299 -12.10 22.81 1.81
C PRO A 299 -11.42 23.31 3.09
N LYS A 300 -10.16 22.93 3.29
CA LYS A 300 -9.32 23.41 4.38
C LYS A 300 -7.90 23.71 3.89
N PRO A 301 -7.64 24.89 3.33
CA PRO A 301 -6.30 25.25 2.86
C PRO A 301 -5.31 25.32 4.02
N THR A 302 -4.12 24.74 3.87
CA THR A 302 -3.06 24.78 4.90
C THR A 302 -1.97 25.82 4.64
N TYR A 303 -2.03 26.47 3.47
CA TYR A 303 -1.23 27.64 3.09
C TYR A 303 -1.99 28.51 2.08
N THR A 304 -1.54 29.74 1.88
CA THR A 304 -2.05 30.63 0.82
C THR A 304 -1.12 30.55 -0.39
N PRO A 305 -1.61 30.17 -1.59
CA PRO A 305 -0.81 30.14 -2.82
C PRO A 305 -0.13 31.47 -3.10
N ASP A 306 1.18 31.44 -3.34
CA ASP A 306 1.97 32.63 -3.67
C ASP A 306 3.28 32.30 -4.39
N VAL A 307 3.44 32.83 -5.61
CA VAL A 307 4.70 32.73 -6.36
C VAL A 307 5.65 33.85 -5.92
N LYS A 308 6.72 33.45 -5.22
CA LYS A 308 7.76 34.40 -4.77
C LYS A 308 8.45 35.07 -5.96
N SER A 309 8.89 36.31 -5.77
CA SER A 309 9.51 37.15 -6.81
C SER A 309 10.56 36.42 -7.63
N ASP A 310 11.42 35.67 -6.95
CA ASP A 310 12.59 35.01 -7.52
C ASP A 310 12.22 33.86 -8.46
N PHE A 311 10.97 33.39 -8.42
CA PHE A 311 10.44 32.33 -9.27
C PHE A 311 9.51 32.83 -10.39
N LYS A 312 9.17 34.13 -10.41
CA LYS A 312 8.28 34.70 -11.45
C LYS A 312 8.88 34.59 -12.86
N GLN A 313 10.20 34.66 -12.98
CA GLN A 313 10.92 34.40 -14.22
C GLN A 313 11.61 33.03 -14.11
N ALA A 314 10.93 31.98 -14.58
CA ALA A 314 11.38 30.60 -14.45
C ALA A 314 12.81 30.39 -14.99
N SER A 315 13.17 30.99 -16.13
CA SER A 315 14.51 30.80 -16.73
C SER A 315 15.68 31.28 -15.87
N SER A 316 15.44 32.19 -14.92
CA SER A 316 16.47 32.75 -14.03
C SER A 316 16.24 32.40 -12.55
N ALA A 317 15.25 31.57 -12.26
CA ALA A 317 14.91 31.21 -10.90
C ALA A 317 15.95 30.26 -10.29
N PRO A 318 16.18 30.30 -8.96
CA PRO A 318 17.03 29.33 -8.29
C PRO A 318 16.58 27.90 -8.62
N GLY A 319 17.53 27.04 -9.01
CA GLY A 319 17.26 25.65 -9.39
C GLY A 319 16.88 25.43 -10.87
N ALA A 320 16.72 26.49 -11.68
CA ALA A 320 16.40 26.37 -13.10
C ALA A 320 17.47 25.58 -13.88
N ASP A 321 18.75 25.90 -13.67
CA ASP A 321 19.87 25.19 -14.32
C ASP A 321 19.91 23.71 -13.95
N VAL A 322 19.61 23.39 -12.68
CA VAL A 322 19.53 22.01 -12.21
C VAL A 322 18.40 21.28 -12.92
N TYR A 323 17.22 21.89 -13.03
CA TYR A 323 16.08 21.32 -13.74
C TYR A 323 16.39 21.07 -15.23
N LEU A 324 16.99 22.06 -15.90
CA LEU A 324 17.36 21.97 -17.31
C LEU A 324 18.41 20.88 -17.58
N ASN A 325 19.33 20.66 -16.66
CA ASN A 325 20.38 19.66 -16.85
C ASN A 325 19.98 18.24 -16.43
N ARG A 326 19.05 18.09 -15.48
CA ARG A 326 18.76 16.77 -14.86
C ARG A 326 17.32 16.29 -14.98
N CYS A 327 16.35 17.18 -15.16
CA CYS A 327 14.92 16.83 -15.07
C CYS A 327 14.19 16.99 -16.41
N VAL A 328 14.59 17.97 -17.22
CA VAL A 328 13.83 18.41 -18.41
C VAL A 328 13.67 17.32 -19.47
N ALA A 329 14.63 16.40 -19.58
CA ALA A 329 14.60 15.32 -20.57
C ALA A 329 13.36 14.41 -20.40
N CYS A 330 12.89 14.24 -19.16
CA CYS A 330 11.71 13.43 -18.84
C CYS A 330 10.49 14.29 -18.53
N HIS A 331 10.65 15.34 -17.72
CA HIS A 331 9.53 16.15 -17.22
C HIS A 331 9.11 17.30 -18.16
N ARG A 332 9.88 17.53 -19.22
CA ARG A 332 9.71 18.59 -20.24
C ARG A 332 9.86 20.02 -19.70
N PRO A 333 10.13 21.02 -20.56
CA PRO A 333 10.28 22.42 -20.13
C PRO A 333 9.03 23.03 -19.50
N ASP A 334 7.84 22.46 -19.75
CA ASP A 334 6.56 22.91 -19.22
C ASP A 334 6.11 22.12 -17.97
N GLY A 335 6.93 21.17 -17.50
CA GLY A 335 6.62 20.33 -16.34
C GLY A 335 5.47 19.35 -16.57
N GLN A 336 5.01 19.16 -17.81
CA GLN A 336 3.84 18.31 -18.11
C GLN A 336 4.17 16.81 -18.16
N GLY A 337 5.45 16.42 -18.03
CA GLY A 337 5.84 15.00 -18.13
C GLY A 337 5.45 14.38 -19.47
N MET A 338 5.36 13.07 -19.59
CA MET A 338 4.94 12.40 -20.82
C MET A 338 3.68 11.59 -20.50
N PRO A 339 2.52 11.89 -21.13
CA PRO A 339 1.28 11.18 -20.84
C PRO A 339 1.46 9.66 -20.85
N GLY A 340 1.05 9.00 -19.76
CA GLY A 340 1.15 7.55 -19.61
C GLY A 340 2.55 7.00 -19.40
N ALA A 341 3.60 7.83 -19.25
CA ALA A 341 4.97 7.37 -19.03
C ALA A 341 5.70 8.13 -17.92
N ILE A 342 5.64 9.47 -17.91
CA ILE A 342 6.26 10.33 -16.90
C ILE A 342 5.18 11.25 -16.32
N PRO A 343 4.95 11.27 -15.01
CA PRO A 343 3.91 12.10 -14.42
C PRO A 343 4.20 13.60 -14.61
N ALA A 344 3.13 14.38 -14.72
CA ALA A 344 3.24 15.83 -14.69
C ALA A 344 3.73 16.29 -13.31
N LEU A 345 4.61 17.29 -13.31
CA LEU A 345 4.98 18.07 -12.12
C LEU A 345 4.07 19.30 -11.98
N ALA A 346 3.61 19.84 -13.11
CA ALA A 346 2.61 20.90 -13.15
C ALA A 346 1.27 20.42 -12.58
N GLY A 347 0.78 21.08 -11.54
CA GLY A 347 -0.50 20.76 -10.91
C GLY A 347 -0.53 19.45 -10.09
N ASN A 348 0.62 18.81 -9.87
CA ASN A 348 0.71 17.53 -9.16
C ASN A 348 0.48 17.70 -7.66
N GLY A 349 -0.41 16.90 -7.07
CA GLY A 349 -0.77 16.99 -5.64
C GLY A 349 0.42 16.84 -4.68
N ALA A 350 1.41 16.00 -5.00
CA ALA A 350 2.61 15.85 -4.17
C ALA A 350 3.54 17.07 -4.27
N VAL A 351 3.56 17.75 -5.42
CA VAL A 351 4.31 19.00 -5.62
C VAL A 351 3.59 20.18 -4.95
N LEU A 352 2.26 20.19 -5.01
CA LEU A 352 1.40 21.22 -4.46
C LEU A 352 1.17 21.12 -2.95
N ALA A 353 1.52 19.99 -2.34
CA ALA A 353 1.44 19.81 -0.90
C ALA A 353 2.27 20.87 -0.15
N LYS A 354 1.84 21.24 1.08
CA LYS A 354 2.53 22.22 1.92
C LYS A 354 4.00 21.88 2.21
N GLY A 355 4.31 20.61 2.44
CA GLY A 355 5.66 20.14 2.76
C GLY A 355 6.45 19.66 1.52
N PRO A 356 7.77 19.97 1.41
CA PRO A 356 8.62 19.53 0.30
C PRO A 356 9.08 18.08 0.38
N GLU A 357 8.87 17.40 1.52
CA GLU A 357 9.58 16.17 1.89
C GLU A 357 9.46 15.07 0.85
N THR A 358 8.24 14.88 0.32
CA THR A 358 7.97 13.87 -0.71
C THR A 358 8.75 14.16 -2.01
N VAL A 359 8.79 15.41 -2.46
CA VAL A 359 9.54 15.80 -3.67
C VAL A 359 11.05 15.61 -3.46
N ILE A 360 11.57 16.01 -2.29
CA ILE A 360 12.98 15.82 -1.93
C ILE A 360 13.32 14.33 -1.97
N ARG A 361 12.55 13.48 -1.30
CA ARG A 361 12.81 12.04 -1.23
C ARG A 361 12.69 11.35 -2.59
N VAL A 362 11.77 11.79 -3.45
CA VAL A 362 11.67 11.28 -4.83
C VAL A 362 12.90 11.66 -5.66
N ILE A 363 13.43 12.88 -5.54
CA ILE A 363 14.67 13.28 -6.21
C ILE A 363 15.86 12.44 -5.71
N LEU A 364 15.96 12.26 -4.39
CA LEU A 364 17.08 11.55 -3.76
C LEU A 364 17.05 10.04 -3.97
N GLY A 365 15.87 9.42 -3.93
CA GLY A 365 15.68 7.98 -3.88
C GLY A 365 15.13 7.36 -5.16
N GLY A 366 14.62 8.17 -6.09
CA GLY A 366 13.87 7.69 -7.24
C GLY A 366 12.47 7.17 -6.87
N LEU A 367 11.78 6.63 -7.85
CA LEU A 367 10.49 5.95 -7.72
C LEU A 367 10.46 4.72 -8.61
N ASP A 368 9.89 3.63 -8.12
CA ASP A 368 9.65 2.45 -8.92
C ASP A 368 8.59 2.70 -9.99
N ALA A 369 8.55 1.83 -11.02
CA ALA A 369 7.48 1.89 -11.99
C ALA A 369 6.13 1.60 -11.31
N LYS A 370 5.08 2.30 -11.73
CA LYS A 370 3.74 2.14 -11.15
C LYS A 370 2.64 2.39 -12.18
N GLY A 371 1.71 1.44 -12.28
CA GLY A 371 0.67 1.47 -13.30
C GLY A 371 1.28 1.57 -14.69
N GLU A 372 0.94 2.62 -15.41
CA GLU A 372 1.49 2.90 -16.74
C GLU A 372 2.81 3.68 -16.71
N TYR A 373 3.19 4.26 -15.57
CA TYR A 373 4.37 5.14 -15.45
C TYR A 373 5.67 4.35 -15.30
N ALA A 374 6.73 4.87 -15.94
CA ALA A 374 8.08 4.35 -15.83
C ALA A 374 8.68 4.65 -14.46
N ALA A 375 9.72 3.90 -14.08
CA ALA A 375 10.52 4.20 -12.91
C ALA A 375 11.24 5.55 -13.08
N MET A 376 11.32 6.33 -12.01
CA MET A 376 12.14 7.53 -11.93
C MET A 376 13.49 7.17 -11.29
N PRO A 377 14.63 7.42 -11.96
CA PRO A 377 15.93 7.20 -11.35
C PRO A 377 16.18 8.17 -10.19
N ALA A 378 17.10 7.80 -9.30
CA ALA A 378 17.56 8.64 -8.18
C ALA A 378 18.48 9.78 -8.67
N VAL A 379 17.92 10.75 -9.39
CA VAL A 379 18.66 11.85 -10.05
C VAL A 379 19.39 12.79 -9.08
N GLY A 380 19.03 12.76 -7.80
CA GLY A 380 19.63 13.50 -6.70
C GLY A 380 20.99 12.96 -6.23
N VAL A 381 21.41 11.78 -6.71
CA VAL A 381 22.75 11.26 -6.45
C VAL A 381 23.79 12.12 -7.18
N GLY A 382 24.82 12.54 -6.45
CA GLY A 382 25.85 13.46 -6.95
C GLY A 382 25.44 14.95 -6.97
N MET A 383 24.22 15.29 -6.56
CA MET A 383 23.79 16.68 -6.34
C MET A 383 24.09 17.12 -4.91
N SER A 384 24.48 18.39 -4.74
CA SER A 384 24.57 18.98 -3.40
C SER A 384 23.19 19.13 -2.76
N ASP A 385 23.14 19.24 -1.44
CA ASP A 385 21.88 19.48 -0.73
C ASP A 385 21.25 20.83 -1.10
N ALA A 386 22.09 21.81 -1.46
CA ALA A 386 21.64 23.09 -1.99
C ALA A 386 20.98 22.95 -3.37
N ASP A 387 21.55 22.14 -4.27
CA ASP A 387 20.97 21.91 -5.60
C ASP A 387 19.61 21.20 -5.51
N VAL A 388 19.49 20.20 -4.63
CA VAL A 388 18.24 19.46 -4.41
C VAL A 388 17.18 20.39 -3.80
N ALA A 389 17.54 21.22 -2.82
CA ALA A 389 16.64 22.20 -2.23
C ALA A 389 16.16 23.22 -3.28
N ALA A 390 17.10 23.76 -4.07
CA ALA A 390 16.82 24.73 -5.12
C ALA A 390 15.89 24.17 -6.20
N VAL A 391 16.17 22.98 -6.74
CA VAL A 391 15.31 22.37 -7.79
C VAL A 391 13.95 21.94 -7.24
N THR A 392 13.89 21.53 -5.97
CA THR A 392 12.61 21.24 -5.30
C THR A 392 11.75 22.49 -5.25
N ASN A 393 12.30 23.62 -4.80
CA ASN A 393 11.58 24.89 -4.74
C ASN A 393 11.23 25.41 -6.14
N TYR A 394 12.12 25.23 -7.12
CA TYR A 394 11.87 25.54 -8.52
C TYR A 394 10.61 24.84 -9.03
N VAL A 395 10.53 23.51 -8.91
CA VAL A 395 9.39 22.73 -9.39
C VAL A 395 8.08 23.13 -8.68
N ARG A 396 8.18 23.50 -7.39
CA ARG A 396 7.03 23.89 -6.56
C ARG A 396 6.49 25.30 -6.83
N GLN A 397 7.29 26.16 -7.47
CA GLN A 397 6.97 27.57 -7.76
C GLN A 397 6.90 27.91 -9.26
N THR A 398 7.08 26.92 -10.13
CA THR A 398 7.01 27.07 -11.59
C THR A 398 5.94 26.19 -12.20
N PHE A 399 5.73 26.26 -13.52
CA PHE A 399 4.69 25.50 -14.24
C PHE A 399 3.25 25.79 -13.78
N GLY A 400 3.03 26.95 -13.17
CA GLY A 400 1.75 27.32 -12.54
C GLY A 400 1.56 26.79 -11.13
N ASN A 401 2.55 26.10 -10.56
CA ASN A 401 2.58 25.70 -9.16
C ASN A 401 2.87 26.91 -8.27
N GLN A 402 2.30 26.88 -7.07
CA GLN A 402 2.32 28.01 -6.11
C GLN A 402 2.53 27.52 -4.67
N ALA A 403 3.18 26.37 -4.53
CA ALA A 403 3.40 25.74 -3.23
C ALA A 403 4.57 26.42 -2.50
N PRO A 404 4.56 26.48 -1.16
CA PRO A 404 5.57 27.22 -0.41
C PRO A 404 6.99 26.69 -0.74
N PRO A 405 7.95 27.54 -1.15
CA PRO A 405 9.31 27.11 -1.47
C PRO A 405 10.13 26.93 -0.17
N THR A 406 9.77 25.91 0.61
CA THR A 406 10.30 25.67 1.96
C THR A 406 11.36 24.58 2.02
N ALA A 407 11.85 24.08 0.88
CA ALA A 407 12.95 23.12 0.88
C ALA A 407 14.26 23.82 1.24
N GLU A 408 14.93 23.32 2.27
CA GLU A 408 16.19 23.88 2.78
C GLU A 408 17.31 22.83 2.74
N PRO A 409 18.58 23.21 2.51
CA PRO A 409 19.70 22.26 2.41
C PRO A 409 19.83 21.35 3.65
N GLY A 410 19.62 21.89 4.86
CA GLY A 410 19.67 21.09 6.09
C GLY A 410 18.57 20.03 6.18
N GLN A 411 17.37 20.33 5.65
CA GLN A 411 16.29 19.35 5.55
C GLN A 411 16.62 18.27 4.53
N VAL A 412 17.19 18.64 3.39
CA VAL A 412 17.67 17.69 2.39
C VAL A 412 18.73 16.76 2.97
N ALA A 413 19.71 17.29 3.71
CA ALA A 413 20.75 16.49 4.34
C ALA A 413 20.17 15.41 5.27
N SER A 414 19.18 15.79 6.10
CA SER A 414 18.47 14.84 6.98
C SER A 414 17.74 13.77 6.19
N LEU A 415 16.92 14.17 5.19
CA LEU A 415 16.15 13.23 4.38
C LEU A 415 17.05 12.33 3.53
N ARG A 416 18.21 12.82 3.08
CA ARG A 416 19.20 12.02 2.34
C ARG A 416 19.77 10.89 3.19
N ALA A 417 20.07 11.16 4.46
CA ALA A 417 20.52 10.11 5.38
C ALA A 417 19.47 9.00 5.56
N GLU A 418 18.19 9.38 5.57
CA GLU A 418 17.07 8.45 5.73
C GLU A 418 16.58 7.79 4.43
N THR A 419 16.94 8.33 3.26
CA THR A 419 16.49 7.82 1.96
C THR A 419 17.39 6.68 1.50
N GLN A 420 16.98 5.46 1.80
CA GLN A 420 17.67 4.24 1.42
C GLN A 420 16.86 3.49 0.36
N THR A 421 17.33 3.48 -0.89
CA THR A 421 16.66 2.77 -2.00
C THR A 421 17.67 2.02 -2.87
N MET A 422 17.23 0.95 -3.52
CA MET A 422 18.09 0.25 -4.48
C MET A 422 18.44 1.13 -5.68
N LEU A 423 17.51 2.00 -6.10
CA LEU A 423 17.70 2.95 -7.21
C LEU A 423 18.78 3.99 -6.90
N ALA A 424 18.91 4.43 -5.65
CA ALA A 424 20.00 5.31 -5.20
C ALA A 424 21.32 4.54 -4.97
N GLY A 425 21.29 3.20 -4.96
CA GLY A 425 22.47 2.36 -4.78
C GLY A 425 22.99 2.26 -3.35
N ASN A 426 22.24 2.80 -2.37
CA ASN A 426 22.60 2.83 -0.96
C ASN A 426 21.81 1.81 -0.10
N ALA A 427 20.80 1.14 -0.66
CA ALA A 427 20.13 0.00 -0.03
C ALA A 427 20.43 -1.32 -0.77
N PRO A 428 20.21 -2.49 -0.12
CA PRO A 428 20.18 -3.77 -0.80
C PRO A 428 19.18 -3.78 -1.95
N CYS A 429 19.49 -4.53 -3.00
CA CYS A 429 18.55 -4.75 -4.10
C CYS A 429 17.28 -5.43 -3.58
N GLU A 430 16.13 -4.97 -4.05
CA GLU A 430 14.85 -5.54 -3.67
C GLU A 430 14.70 -6.99 -4.17
N THR A 431 13.80 -7.73 -3.56
CA THR A 431 13.37 -9.04 -4.03
C THR A 431 12.07 -8.89 -4.81
N VAL A 432 11.85 -9.79 -5.77
CA VAL A 432 10.62 -9.80 -6.57
C VAL A 432 9.46 -10.27 -5.69
N SER A 433 8.56 -9.35 -5.32
CA SER A 433 7.48 -9.63 -4.37
C SER A 433 6.38 -10.56 -4.93
N ASN A 434 6.13 -10.51 -6.25
CA ASN A 434 5.17 -11.39 -6.91
C ASN A 434 5.77 -12.80 -7.10
N PRO A 435 5.27 -13.85 -6.42
CA PRO A 435 5.89 -15.17 -6.45
C PRO A 435 5.88 -15.82 -7.84
N THR A 436 4.80 -15.61 -8.61
CA THR A 436 4.69 -16.13 -9.98
C THR A 436 5.71 -15.47 -10.90
N LEU A 437 5.89 -14.15 -10.79
CA LEU A 437 6.92 -13.44 -11.54
C LEU A 437 8.33 -13.86 -11.11
N ALA A 438 8.57 -14.03 -9.81
CA ALA A 438 9.85 -14.50 -9.28
C ALA A 438 10.24 -15.87 -9.87
N GLU A 439 9.29 -16.81 -9.93
CA GLU A 439 9.53 -18.13 -10.53
C GLU A 439 9.69 -18.06 -12.06
N ALA A 440 8.96 -17.17 -12.74
CA ALA A 440 9.12 -16.93 -14.18
C ALA A 440 10.51 -16.40 -14.53
N LEU A 441 11.03 -15.43 -13.76
CA LEU A 441 12.37 -14.88 -13.93
C LEU A 441 13.45 -15.93 -13.70
N LYS A 442 13.28 -16.78 -12.68
CA LYS A 442 14.17 -17.90 -12.39
C LYS A 442 14.16 -18.95 -13.49
N THR A 443 12.99 -19.35 -13.98
CA THR A 443 12.82 -20.32 -15.07
C THR A 443 13.46 -19.82 -16.37
N ALA A 444 13.40 -18.52 -16.62
CA ALA A 444 14.02 -17.90 -17.78
C ALA A 444 15.55 -17.67 -17.63
N ASP A 445 16.18 -18.07 -16.51
CA ASP A 445 17.57 -17.74 -16.18
C ASP A 445 17.87 -16.24 -16.33
N ALA A 446 16.93 -15.37 -15.90
CA ALA A 446 17.08 -13.93 -16.04
C ALA A 446 18.36 -13.43 -15.35
N ALA A 447 18.67 -13.96 -14.16
CA ALA A 447 19.89 -13.62 -13.42
C ALA A 447 21.17 -13.95 -14.21
N GLY A 448 21.27 -15.15 -14.81
CA GLY A 448 22.42 -15.53 -15.63
C GLY A 448 22.54 -14.68 -16.91
N GLN A 449 21.42 -14.41 -17.56
CA GLN A 449 21.38 -13.63 -18.81
C GLN A 449 21.66 -12.13 -18.63
N LEU A 450 21.40 -11.59 -17.43
CA LEU A 450 21.58 -10.17 -17.08
C LEU A 450 22.91 -9.87 -16.40
N LYS A 451 23.66 -10.91 -16.02
CA LYS A 451 24.97 -10.78 -15.37
C LYS A 451 25.99 -10.11 -16.30
N ASP A 452 26.77 -9.19 -15.75
CA ASP A 452 27.87 -8.47 -16.44
C ASP A 452 27.44 -7.77 -17.74
N LEU A 453 26.15 -7.41 -17.86
CA LEU A 453 25.58 -6.81 -19.05
C LEU A 453 26.04 -5.36 -19.22
N LYS A 454 26.63 -5.05 -20.37
CA LYS A 454 27.02 -3.67 -20.73
C LYS A 454 25.83 -2.86 -21.22
N ALA A 455 25.93 -1.53 -21.17
CA ALA A 455 24.86 -0.62 -21.56
C ALA A 455 24.34 -0.88 -22.99
N GLU A 456 25.24 -1.08 -23.96
CA GLU A 456 24.91 -1.35 -25.36
C GLU A 456 24.23 -2.71 -25.58
N GLN A 457 24.31 -3.62 -24.61
CA GLN A 457 23.74 -4.97 -24.67
C GLN A 457 22.35 -5.05 -24.01
N MET A 458 21.94 -4.03 -23.26
CA MET A 458 20.67 -4.03 -22.51
C MET A 458 19.47 -4.25 -23.44
N LEU A 459 19.37 -3.45 -24.49
CA LEU A 459 18.24 -3.51 -25.43
C LEU A 459 18.08 -4.88 -26.12
N PRO A 460 19.09 -5.41 -26.82
CA PRO A 460 18.95 -6.72 -27.47
C PRO A 460 18.71 -7.84 -26.45
N ARG A 461 19.32 -7.78 -25.26
CA ARG A 461 19.07 -8.77 -24.21
C ARG A 461 17.62 -8.76 -23.75
N ILE A 462 17.07 -7.59 -23.41
CA ILE A 462 15.69 -7.47 -22.94
C ILE A 462 14.68 -7.85 -24.02
N ALA A 463 14.93 -7.50 -25.28
CA ALA A 463 14.07 -7.90 -26.39
C ALA A 463 13.89 -9.43 -26.49
N THR A 464 14.92 -10.20 -26.12
CA THR A 464 14.85 -11.68 -26.09
C THR A 464 14.28 -12.24 -24.79
N LEU A 465 14.58 -11.63 -23.63
CA LEU A 465 14.20 -12.15 -22.31
C LEU A 465 12.74 -11.85 -21.97
N LEU A 466 12.28 -10.62 -22.25
CA LEU A 466 10.98 -10.13 -21.81
C LEU A 466 9.78 -10.97 -22.33
N PRO A 467 9.74 -11.43 -23.61
CA PRO A 467 8.65 -12.28 -24.08
C PRO A 467 8.51 -13.59 -23.30
N ALA A 468 9.62 -14.24 -22.96
CA ALA A 468 9.62 -15.50 -22.20
C ALA A 468 9.10 -15.29 -20.77
N VAL A 469 9.55 -14.23 -20.10
CA VAL A 469 9.08 -13.87 -18.75
C VAL A 469 7.59 -13.54 -18.76
N ARG A 470 7.12 -12.77 -19.76
CA ARG A 470 5.70 -12.39 -19.89
C ARG A 470 4.80 -13.59 -20.18
N GLN A 471 5.28 -14.56 -20.97
CA GLN A 471 4.55 -15.80 -21.21
C GLN A 471 4.39 -16.63 -19.93
N ALA A 472 5.44 -16.69 -19.09
CA ALA A 472 5.43 -17.44 -17.84
C ALA A 472 4.67 -16.73 -16.70
N ALA A 473 4.56 -15.40 -16.74
CA ALA A 473 3.81 -14.59 -15.77
C ALA A 473 2.78 -13.67 -16.46
N PRO A 474 1.73 -14.21 -17.10
CA PRO A 474 0.81 -13.43 -17.93
C PRO A 474 -0.03 -12.41 -17.15
N GLN A 475 -0.15 -12.58 -15.84
CA GLN A 475 -0.89 -11.67 -14.96
C GLN A 475 -0.01 -10.56 -14.35
N ALA A 476 1.31 -10.60 -14.57
CA ALA A 476 2.20 -9.54 -14.11
C ALA A 476 1.93 -8.26 -14.90
N SER A 477 1.68 -7.17 -14.19
CA SER A 477 1.53 -5.84 -14.76
C SER A 477 2.83 -5.34 -15.39
N SER A 478 2.72 -4.31 -16.24
CA SER A 478 3.89 -3.65 -16.83
C SER A 478 4.87 -3.16 -15.76
N ALA A 479 4.35 -2.56 -14.69
CA ALA A 479 5.15 -2.09 -13.56
C ALA A 479 5.86 -3.24 -12.83
N GLU A 480 5.17 -4.35 -12.55
CA GLU A 480 5.78 -5.52 -11.92
C GLU A 480 6.91 -6.11 -12.79
N LEU A 481 6.72 -6.17 -14.10
CA LEU A 481 7.76 -6.64 -15.03
C LEU A 481 9.00 -5.71 -15.01
N VAL A 482 8.79 -4.39 -15.05
CA VAL A 482 9.90 -3.41 -14.96
C VAL A 482 10.63 -3.56 -13.63
N ASN A 483 9.90 -3.53 -12.51
CA ASN A 483 10.50 -3.56 -11.18
C ASN A 483 11.19 -4.91 -10.92
N GLY A 484 10.56 -6.03 -11.30
CA GLY A 484 11.10 -7.37 -11.10
C GLY A 484 12.37 -7.63 -11.91
N LEU A 485 12.42 -7.23 -13.18
CA LEU A 485 13.63 -7.31 -13.99
C LEU A 485 14.72 -6.36 -13.47
N THR A 486 14.37 -5.15 -13.04
CA THR A 486 15.33 -4.18 -12.50
C THR A 486 15.93 -4.66 -11.17
N ALA A 487 15.12 -5.25 -10.30
CA ALA A 487 15.57 -5.91 -9.08
C ALA A 487 16.52 -7.07 -9.39
N THR A 488 16.16 -7.92 -10.36
CA THR A 488 17.01 -9.04 -10.80
C THR A 488 18.35 -8.54 -11.36
N PHE A 489 18.34 -7.51 -12.21
CA PHE A 489 19.56 -6.89 -12.75
C PHE A 489 20.42 -6.29 -11.64
N CYS A 490 19.82 -5.54 -10.70
CA CYS A 490 20.52 -4.97 -9.55
C CYS A 490 21.32 -6.02 -8.77
N GLN A 491 20.76 -7.22 -8.58
CA GLN A 491 21.38 -8.29 -7.80
C GLN A 491 22.61 -8.93 -8.48
N VAL A 492 22.72 -8.84 -9.81
CA VAL A 492 23.74 -9.57 -10.59
C VAL A 492 24.68 -8.67 -11.40
N ALA A 493 24.34 -7.40 -11.56
CA ALA A 493 25.12 -6.47 -12.36
C ALA A 493 26.40 -6.04 -11.62
N ASP A 494 27.51 -5.99 -12.37
CA ASP A 494 28.71 -5.30 -11.92
C ASP A 494 28.46 -3.79 -11.96
N ARG A 495 28.61 -3.12 -10.81
CA ARG A 495 28.42 -1.68 -10.65
C ARG A 495 29.35 -0.85 -11.53
N ASN A 496 30.44 -1.42 -12.04
CA ASN A 496 31.41 -0.74 -12.88
C ASN A 496 31.28 -1.06 -14.38
N ALA A 497 30.47 -2.06 -14.77
CA ALA A 497 30.49 -2.60 -16.14
C ALA A 497 29.90 -1.67 -17.20
N THR A 498 29.09 -0.68 -16.81
CA THR A 498 28.39 0.22 -17.75
C THR A 498 29.13 1.51 -18.04
N GLY A 499 30.15 1.87 -17.24
CA GLY A 499 30.81 3.18 -17.31
C GLY A 499 29.93 4.36 -16.88
N LEU A 500 28.75 4.09 -16.32
CA LEU A 500 27.80 5.08 -15.79
C LEU A 500 27.77 5.00 -14.27
N ASP A 501 27.33 6.07 -13.59
CA ASP A 501 27.00 5.95 -12.17
C ASP A 501 25.85 4.95 -11.97
N TRP A 502 25.75 4.42 -10.76
CA TRP A 502 24.83 3.33 -10.45
C TRP A 502 23.34 3.69 -10.64
N PRO A 503 22.85 4.86 -10.17
CA PRO A 503 21.49 5.29 -10.46
C PRO A 503 21.18 5.41 -11.96
N THR A 504 22.12 5.93 -12.75
CA THR A 504 21.98 6.03 -14.20
C THR A 504 21.97 4.65 -14.85
N THR A 505 22.76 3.71 -14.34
CA THR A 505 22.78 2.31 -14.79
C THR A 505 21.42 1.63 -14.59
N LEU A 506 20.88 1.67 -13.36
CA LEU A 506 19.57 1.09 -13.07
C LEU A 506 18.44 1.80 -13.80
N GLY A 507 18.48 3.14 -13.86
CA GLY A 507 17.50 3.94 -14.59
C GLY A 507 17.47 3.64 -16.09
N SER A 508 18.65 3.50 -16.72
CA SER A 508 18.77 3.13 -18.13
C SER A 508 18.21 1.73 -18.38
N PHE A 509 18.54 0.77 -17.51
CA PHE A 509 18.02 -0.59 -17.59
C PHE A 509 16.49 -0.61 -17.47
N ALA A 510 15.94 0.03 -16.43
CA ALA A 510 14.50 0.11 -16.22
C ALA A 510 13.78 0.79 -17.40
N GLY A 511 14.39 1.85 -17.96
CA GLY A 511 13.91 2.53 -19.16
C GLY A 511 13.88 1.64 -20.41
N VAL A 512 14.90 0.80 -20.60
CA VAL A 512 14.93 -0.20 -21.69
C VAL A 512 13.81 -1.22 -21.51
N VAL A 513 13.64 -1.78 -20.31
CA VAL A 513 12.56 -2.73 -20.01
C VAL A 513 11.19 -2.09 -20.26
N TYR A 514 10.97 -0.89 -19.73
CA TYR A 514 9.74 -0.14 -19.94
C TYR A 514 9.47 0.12 -21.43
N GLY A 515 10.48 0.58 -22.17
CA GLY A 515 10.39 0.85 -23.60
C GLY A 515 10.04 -0.40 -24.42
N GLN A 516 10.60 -1.56 -24.08
CA GLN A 516 10.25 -2.83 -24.73
C GLN A 516 8.84 -3.33 -24.39
N ILE A 517 8.33 -3.04 -23.18
CA ILE A 517 6.95 -3.36 -22.82
C ILE A 517 5.95 -2.51 -23.60
N LYS A 518 6.21 -1.20 -23.73
CA LYS A 518 5.29 -0.26 -24.41
C LYS A 518 5.40 -0.30 -25.93
N THR A 519 6.60 -0.52 -26.44
CA THR A 519 6.91 -0.57 -27.88
C THR A 519 7.89 -1.71 -28.17
N PRO A 520 7.39 -2.95 -28.34
CA PRO A 520 8.22 -4.11 -28.66
C PRO A 520 9.01 -3.89 -29.96
N ASN A 521 10.24 -4.42 -30.04
CA ASN A 521 11.07 -4.50 -31.26
C ASN A 521 11.54 -3.17 -31.87
N ARG A 522 11.69 -2.11 -31.06
CA ARG A 522 12.31 -0.84 -31.53
C ARG A 522 13.77 -0.99 -32.00
N ALA A 523 14.39 -2.16 -31.88
CA ALA A 523 15.74 -2.46 -32.39
C ALA A 523 15.79 -2.82 -33.89
N GLU A 524 14.64 -2.98 -34.57
CA GLU A 524 14.57 -3.31 -36.01
C GLU A 524 14.28 -2.10 -36.93
N LYS A 525 14.24 -0.89 -36.39
CA LYS A 525 14.11 0.38 -37.15
C LYS A 525 15.14 1.38 -36.65
#